data_AF-A0A3Q9I950-F1
#
_entry.id   AF-A0A3Q9I950-F1
#
_cell.length_a   1.000
_cell.length_b   1.000
_cell.length_c   1.000
_cell.angle_alpha   90.00
_cell.angle_beta   90.00
_cell.angle_gamma   90.00
#
_symmetry.space_group_name_H-M   'P 1'
#
loop_
_entity.id
_entity.type
_entity.pdbx_description
1 polymer ?
#
loop_
_entity_poly.entity_id
_entity_poly.type
_entity_poly.pdbx_seq_one_letter_code
_entity_poly.pdbx_strand_id
1 'polypeptide(L)' 'MDKSVVQLDLFDLEQPAEKSFKQPVRSPLLNGMYYERSSNRFVSFVQGRRHFEVTPSRCLGDKAWKEKIMRERVI' A
#
# COMPACT_ATOMS: atom_id res chain seq x y z
N MET A 1 9.61 15.93 -13.41
CA MET A 1 8.15 15.83 -13.46
C MET A 1 7.74 14.60 -12.67
N ASP A 2 7.53 14.77 -11.37
CA ASP A 2 7.06 13.72 -10.46
C ASP A 2 5.62 13.35 -10.83
N LYS A 3 5.40 12.12 -11.26
CA LYS A 3 4.05 11.56 -11.43
C LYS A 3 3.67 10.88 -10.12
N SER A 4 3.01 11.60 -9.24
CA SER A 4 2.41 10.99 -8.05
C SER A 4 1.28 10.05 -8.49
N VAL A 5 1.43 8.77 -8.20
CA VAL A 5 0.36 7.79 -8.41
C VAL A 5 -0.64 7.98 -7.27
N VAL A 6 -1.77 8.62 -7.57
CA VAL A 6 -2.87 8.81 -6.61
C VAL A 6 -3.86 7.68 -6.82
N GLN A 7 -4.16 6.93 -5.75
CA GLN A 7 -5.25 5.95 -5.76
C GLN A 7 -6.57 6.70 -5.59
N LEU A 8 -7.38 6.76 -6.66
CA LEU A 8 -8.72 7.30 -6.64
C LEU A 8 -9.69 6.26 -6.09
N ASP A 9 -10.53 6.64 -5.13
CA ASP A 9 -11.63 5.79 -4.65
C ASP A 9 -12.81 5.92 -5.62
N LEU A 10 -13.27 4.78 -6.16
CA LEU A 10 -14.35 4.73 -7.15
C LEU A 10 -15.69 5.23 -6.57
N PHE A 11 -15.85 5.18 -5.24
CA PHE A 11 -17.08 5.58 -4.53
C PHE A 11 -17.14 7.08 -4.20
N ASP A 12 -16.08 7.85 -4.48
CA ASP A 12 -16.08 9.31 -4.29
C ASP A 12 -16.74 10.06 -5.46
N LEU A 13 -17.10 9.38 -6.55
CA LEU A 13 -17.66 10.01 -7.76
C LEU A 13 -19.18 10.25 -7.71
N GLU A 14 -19.89 9.74 -6.71
CA GLU A 14 -21.36 9.72 -6.68
C GLU A 14 -22.00 10.44 -5.48
N GLN A 15 -21.24 11.17 -4.66
CA GLN A 15 -21.85 11.88 -3.52
C GLN A 15 -22.37 13.28 -3.90
N PRO A 16 -23.68 13.56 -3.73
CA PRO A 16 -24.22 14.92 -3.88
C PRO A 16 -23.62 15.84 -2.82
N ALA A 17 -23.34 17.08 -3.23
CA ALA A 17 -22.48 18.08 -2.60
C ALA A 17 -22.95 18.66 -1.25
N GLU A 18 -23.41 17.83 -0.31
CA GLU A 18 -23.86 18.28 1.01
C GLU A 18 -23.32 17.38 2.12
N LYS A 19 -22.01 17.51 2.36
CA LYS A 19 -21.38 17.59 3.68
C LYS A 19 -19.88 17.66 3.42
N SER A 20 -19.32 18.87 3.55
CA SER A 20 -17.88 19.05 3.65
C SER A 20 -17.41 18.48 4.99
N PHE A 21 -17.35 17.15 5.08
CA PHE A 21 -16.47 16.51 6.03
C PHE A 21 -15.08 16.83 5.55
N LYS A 22 -14.42 17.79 6.21
CA LYS A 22 -12.96 17.92 6.14
C LYS A 22 -12.41 16.59 6.63
N GLN A 23 -12.26 15.63 5.72
CA GLN A 23 -11.60 14.39 6.04
C GLN A 23 -10.23 14.81 6.55
N PRO A 24 -9.83 14.41 7.77
CA PRO A 24 -8.45 14.60 8.18
C PRO A 24 -7.61 14.02 7.05
N VAL A 25 -6.57 14.73 6.62
CA VAL A 25 -5.63 14.27 5.59
C VAL A 25 -4.99 13.00 6.13
N ARG A 26 -5.69 11.86 5.95
CA ARG A 26 -5.21 10.55 6.34
C ARG A 26 -4.09 10.31 5.36
N SER A 27 -2.88 10.14 5.89
CA SER A 27 -1.75 9.62 5.12
C SER A 27 -2.29 8.48 4.23
N PRO A 28 -1.95 8.48 2.93
CA PRO A 28 -2.56 7.54 1.99
C PRO A 28 -2.47 6.13 2.57
N LEU A 29 -3.63 5.48 2.72
CA LEU A 29 -3.71 4.18 3.37
C LEU A 29 -2.88 3.18 2.57
N LEU A 30 -1.92 2.54 3.24
CA LEU A 30 -1.11 1.50 2.60
C LEU A 30 -2.02 0.36 2.10
N ASN A 31 -1.80 -0.06 0.87
CA ASN A 31 -2.54 -1.14 0.22
C ASN A 31 -1.62 -1.99 -0.65
N GLY A 32 -1.73 -3.30 -0.51
CA GLY A 32 -0.92 -4.29 -1.23
C GLY A 32 0.29 -4.79 -0.43
N MET A 33 1.25 -5.40 -1.14
CA MET A 33 2.46 -5.97 -0.55
C MET A 33 3.61 -4.97 -0.52
N TYR A 34 4.31 -4.95 0.62
CA TYR A 34 5.48 -4.12 0.89
C TYR A 34 6.60 -4.98 1.50
N TYR A 35 7.83 -4.50 1.42
CA TYR A 35 8.96 -5.11 2.10
C TYR A 35 9.36 -4.24 3.30
N GLU A 36 9.22 -4.79 4.51
CA GLU A 36 9.61 -4.11 5.75
C GLU A 36 11.06 -4.42 6.10
N ARG A 37 11.92 -3.39 6.07
CA ARG A 37 13.37 -3.58 6.28
C ARG A 37 13.71 -3.94 7.72
N SER A 38 12.97 -3.39 8.69
CA SER A 38 13.22 -3.59 10.13
C SER A 38 13.01 -5.04 10.55
N SER A 39 12.01 -5.71 10.00
CA SER A 39 11.68 -7.11 10.32
C SER A 39 12.15 -8.11 9.27
N ASN A 40 12.65 -7.63 8.12
CA ASN A 40 13.02 -8.44 6.96
C ASN A 40 11.85 -9.35 6.50
N ARG A 41 10.66 -8.75 6.31
CA ARG A 41 9.44 -9.45 5.91
C ARG A 41 8.72 -8.75 4.77
N PHE A 42 8.06 -9.56 3.95
CA PHE A 42 7.01 -9.07 3.08
C PHE A 42 5.70 -8.98 3.86
N VAL A 43 5.08 -7.81 3.84
CA VAL A 43 3.91 -7.46 4.64
C VAL A 43 2.77 -7.00 3.72
N SER A 44 1.56 -7.50 3.93
CA SER A 44 0.37 -7.02 3.22
C SER A 44 -0.41 -5.99 4.04
N PHE A 45 -0.82 -4.91 3.40
CA PHE A 45 -1.79 -3.98 3.95
C PHE A 45 -3.10 -4.00 3.14
N VAL A 46 -4.23 -3.96 3.84
CA VAL A 46 -5.58 -3.80 3.26
C VAL A 46 -6.28 -2.69 4.02
N GLN A 47 -6.65 -1.61 3.31
CA GLN A 47 -7.21 -0.39 3.90
C GLN A 47 -6.35 0.16 5.06
N GLY A 48 -5.02 0.10 4.90
CA GLY A 48 -4.04 0.53 5.92
C GLY A 48 -3.87 -0.42 7.10
N ARG A 49 -4.55 -1.57 7.13
CA ARG A 49 -4.41 -2.58 8.18
C ARG A 49 -3.45 -3.68 7.76
N ARG A 50 -2.60 -4.14 8.67
CA ARG A 50 -1.61 -5.20 8.46
C ARG A 50 -2.27 -6.57 8.57
N HIS A 51 -2.04 -7.48 7.60
CA HIS A 51 -2.71 -8.79 7.55
C HIS A 51 -1.78 -9.99 7.45
N PHE A 52 -0.84 -10.00 6.50
CA PHE A 52 0.01 -11.15 6.22
C PHE A 52 1.48 -10.77 6.29
N GLU A 53 2.29 -11.68 6.82
CA GLU A 53 3.73 -11.48 7.00
C GLU A 53 4.49 -12.74 6.62
N VAL A 54 5.46 -12.60 5.72
CA VAL A 54 6.25 -13.75 5.25
C VAL A 54 7.71 -13.37 5.05
N THR A 55 8.62 -14.26 5.41
CA THR A 55 10.05 -14.07 5.15
C THR A 55 10.33 -14.17 3.64
N PRO A 56 11.40 -13.54 3.13
CA PRO A 56 11.78 -13.68 1.72
C PRO A 56 11.97 -15.12 1.24
N SER A 57 12.42 -16.00 2.15
CA SER A 57 12.60 -17.43 1.90
C SER A 57 11.28 -18.21 1.75
N ARG A 58 10.20 -17.77 2.42
CA ARG A 58 8.88 -18.44 2.39
C ARG A 58 7.89 -17.79 1.44
N CYS A 59 8.22 -16.60 0.91
CA CYS A 59 7.38 -15.91 -0.05
C CYS A 59 7.38 -16.65 -1.40
N LEU A 60 6.19 -16.86 -1.97
CA LEU A 60 6.00 -17.63 -3.21
C LEU A 60 6.32 -16.83 -4.49
N GLY A 61 6.54 -15.51 -4.38
CA GLY A 61 6.94 -14.70 -5.52
C GLY A 61 8.28 -15.14 -6.10
N ASP A 62 8.46 -14.98 -7.40
CA ASP A 62 9.76 -15.23 -8.02
C ASP A 62 10.81 -14.21 -7.57
N LYS A 63 12.08 -14.46 -7.92
CA LYS A 63 13.21 -13.63 -7.53
C LYS A 63 13.07 -12.19 -8.04
N ALA A 64 12.68 -12.01 -9.29
CA ALA A 64 12.56 -10.69 -9.91
C ALA A 64 11.46 -9.85 -9.24
N TRP A 65 10.33 -10.48 -8.92
CA TRP A 65 9.24 -9.86 -8.17
C TRP A 65 9.69 -9.45 -6.77
N LYS A 66 10.39 -10.34 -6.03
CA LYS A 66 10.89 -10.03 -4.69
C LYS A 66 11.82 -8.83 -4.69
N GLU A 67 12.79 -8.83 -5.61
CA GLU A 67 13.75 -7.73 -5.79
C GLU A 67 13.05 -6.42 -6.17
N LYS A 68 12.03 -6.49 -7.03
CA LYS A 68 11.21 -5.34 -7.40
C LYS A 68 10.52 -4.73 -6.19
N ILE A 69 9.82 -5.54 -5.38
CA ILE A 69 9.10 -5.06 -4.19
C ILE A 69 10.08 -4.53 -3.12
N MET A 70 11.20 -5.22 -2.90
CA MET A 70 12.25 -4.77 -1.97
C MET A 70 12.86 -3.41 -2.36
N ARG A 71 12.90 -3.08 -3.65
CA ARG A 71 13.43 -1.83 -4.17
C ARG A 71 12.38 -0.71 -4.23
N GLU A 72 11.20 -1.02 -4.74
CA GLU A 72 10.18 0.00 -5.07
C GLU A 72 9.19 0.24 -3.95
N ARG A 73 9.03 -0.72 -3.04
CA ARG A 73 7.98 -0.73 -2.00
C ARG A 73 8.53 -1.09 -0.64
N VAL A 74 9.72 -0.58 -0.34
CA VAL A 74 10.34 -0.71 0.99
C VAL A 74 9.67 0.26 1.96
N ILE A 75 9.36 -0.25 3.16
CA ILE A 75 8.89 0.53 4.31
C ILE A 75 9.78 0.28 5.53
#